data_AF-A0A0M8N663-F1
#
_entry.id   AF-A0A0M8N663-F1
#
_cell.length_a   1.000
_cell.length_b   1.000
_cell.length_c   1.000
_cell.angle_alpha   90.00
_cell.angle_beta   90.00
_cell.angle_gamma   90.00
#
_symmetry.space_group_name_H-M   'P 1'
#
loop_
_entity.id
_entity.type
_entity.pdbx_description
1 polymer ?
#
loop_
_entity_poly.entity_id
_entity_poly.type
_entity_poly.pdbx_seq_one_letter_code
_entity_poly.pdbx_strand_id
1 'polypeptide(L)'
;MCVFVLDLDGRFDATRLTCAEDDLHHVYVLQPGRVRSADADRGASLVAEAETFMLYSQTAQISRSRQWWGSIVVGGTGTGAGGDLAAGWKGWLRVDREHVPEFAPGTTVEAAYEQRPARQEAVDASGWAATSPWGSLVFHDEA
;
A
#
# COMPACT_ATOMS: atom_id res chain seq x y z
N MET A 1 9.78 -5.16 15.26
CA MET A 1 9.92 -4.16 14.17
C MET A 1 9.14 -2.89 14.53
N CYS A 2 9.43 -1.74 13.92
CA CYS A 2 8.54 -0.57 13.98
C CYS A 2 8.28 0.01 12.60
N VAL A 3 7.06 0.50 12.39
CA VAL A 3 6.57 0.97 11.09
C VAL A 3 5.70 2.21 11.24
N PHE A 4 5.78 3.10 10.26
CA PHE A 4 4.91 4.25 10.14
C PHE A 4 3.98 4.06 8.94
N VAL A 5 2.69 4.33 9.10
CA VAL A 5 1.65 4.19 8.07
C VAL A 5 1.07 5.57 7.80
N LEU A 6 1.19 6.03 6.55
CA LEU A 6 0.56 7.23 6.01
C LEU A 6 -0.71 6.83 5.28
N ASP A 7 -1.86 6.97 5.92
CA ASP A 7 -3.16 6.63 5.35
C ASP A 7 -3.83 7.86 4.75
N LEU A 8 -3.63 8.08 3.45
CA LEU A 8 -4.16 9.24 2.74
C LEU A 8 -5.65 9.10 2.39
N ASP A 9 -6.11 7.85 2.23
CA ASP A 9 -7.47 7.54 1.80
C ASP A 9 -8.40 7.07 2.94
N GLY A 10 -7.87 6.89 4.15
CA GLY A 10 -8.62 6.41 5.30
C GLY A 10 -9.00 4.93 5.17
N ARG A 11 -8.16 4.13 4.51
CA ARG A 11 -8.43 2.72 4.21
C ARG A 11 -7.54 1.76 4.99
N PHE A 12 -6.64 2.25 5.84
CA PHE A 12 -5.83 1.39 6.68
C PHE A 12 -6.72 0.66 7.68
N ASP A 13 -6.67 -0.68 7.64
CA ASP A 13 -7.41 -1.56 8.54
C ASP A 13 -6.44 -2.32 9.44
N ALA A 14 -6.33 -1.86 10.69
CA ALA A 14 -5.45 -2.47 11.68
C ALA A 14 -5.84 -3.92 12.02
N THR A 15 -7.08 -4.35 11.77
CA THR A 15 -7.54 -5.73 12.03
C THR A 15 -6.92 -6.75 11.08
N ARG A 16 -6.34 -6.28 9.96
CA ARG A 16 -5.66 -7.10 8.96
C ARG A 16 -4.17 -7.30 9.25
N LEU A 17 -3.65 -6.70 10.32
CA LEU A 17 -2.25 -6.89 10.71
C LEU A 17 -2.05 -8.30 11.28
N THR A 18 -1.12 -9.04 10.68
CA THR A 18 -0.64 -10.31 11.22
C THR A 18 0.66 -10.08 11.97
N CYS A 19 0.57 -9.69 13.25
CA CYS A 19 1.73 -9.48 14.13
C CYS A 19 1.43 -9.86 15.58
N ALA A 20 2.47 -9.89 16.43
CA ALA A 20 2.28 -10.12 17.86
C ALA A 20 1.65 -8.87 18.52
N GLU A 21 0.95 -9.05 19.64
CA GLU A 21 0.34 -7.93 20.39
C GLU A 21 1.38 -6.86 20.77
N ASP A 22 2.56 -7.29 21.21
CA ASP A 22 3.70 -6.41 21.51
C ASP A 22 4.16 -5.57 20.31
N ASP A 23 3.91 -6.01 19.07
CA ASP A 23 4.27 -5.25 17.86
C ASP A 23 3.30 -4.10 17.59
N LEU A 24 2.06 -4.16 18.09
CA LEU A 24 1.05 -3.14 17.85
C LEU A 24 1.42 -1.78 18.46
N HIS A 25 2.17 -1.78 19.57
CA HIS A 25 2.71 -0.57 20.17
C HIS A 25 3.73 0.17 19.30
N HIS A 26 4.17 -0.46 18.20
CA HIS A 26 5.21 0.06 17.32
C HIS A 26 4.72 0.34 15.90
N VAL A 27 3.39 0.36 15.71
CA VAL A 27 2.72 0.79 14.48
C VAL A 27 2.17 2.20 14.70
N TYR A 28 2.68 3.17 13.95
CA TYR A 28 2.23 4.57 14.03
C TYR A 28 1.42 4.89 12.79
N VAL A 29 0.18 5.38 12.97
CA VAL A 29 -0.72 5.69 11.85
C VAL A 29 -0.95 7.19 11.82
N LEU A 30 -0.60 7.83 10.71
CA LEU A 30 -0.98 9.19 10.39
C LEU A 30 -2.02 9.16 9.29
N GLN A 31 -3.17 9.75 9.57
CA GLN A 31 -4.24 9.94 8.60
C GLN A 31 -4.42 11.46 8.37
N PRO A 32 -3.64 12.07 7.45
CA PRO A 32 -3.87 13.46 7.09
C PRO A 32 -5.24 13.53 6.41
N GLY A 33 -6.12 14.43 6.87
CA GLY A 33 -7.47 14.55 6.28
C GLY A 33 -7.43 14.62 4.74
N ARG A 34 -8.42 14.00 4.07
CA ARG A 34 -8.48 13.72 2.62
C ARG A 34 -7.63 14.68 1.78
N VAL A 35 -6.50 14.19 1.29
CA VAL A 35 -5.63 14.94 0.38
C VAL A 35 -6.31 15.00 -0.98
N ARG A 36 -6.56 16.21 -1.49
CA ARG A 36 -7.03 16.39 -2.87
C ARG A 36 -5.87 16.10 -3.83
N SER A 37 -6.17 15.49 -4.97
CA SER A 37 -5.25 14.93 -5.98
C SER A 37 -4.18 15.88 -6.58
N ALA A 38 -4.05 17.11 -6.10
CA ALA A 38 -3.19 18.14 -6.68
C ALA A 38 -1.83 18.31 -5.99
N ASP A 39 -1.57 17.59 -4.89
CA ASP A 39 -0.40 17.81 -4.02
C ASP A 39 0.53 16.59 -3.99
N ALA A 40 1.10 16.20 -5.13
CA ALA A 40 2.09 15.11 -5.18
C ALA A 40 3.30 15.39 -4.26
N ASP A 41 3.72 16.65 -4.14
CA ASP A 41 4.82 17.10 -3.28
C ASP A 41 4.54 16.92 -1.78
N ARG A 42 3.26 16.86 -1.39
CA ARG A 42 2.85 16.72 0.01
C ARG A 42 3.13 15.31 0.56
N GLY A 43 3.10 14.29 -0.30
CA GLY A 43 3.45 12.92 0.10
C GLY A 43 4.90 12.82 0.58
N ALA A 44 5.83 13.40 -0.18
CA ALA A 44 7.25 13.44 0.18
C ALA A 44 7.51 14.20 1.49
N SER A 45 6.83 15.35 1.70
CA SER A 45 6.93 16.09 2.96
C SER A 45 6.38 15.30 4.15
N LEU A 46 5.23 14.63 4.01
CA LEU A 46 4.65 13.80 5.06
C LEU A 46 5.54 12.61 5.42
N VAL A 47 6.22 12.03 4.43
CA VAL A 47 7.21 10.98 4.67
C VAL A 47 8.39 11.52 5.47
N ALA A 48 8.96 12.67 5.08
CA ALA A 48 10.06 13.30 5.83
C ALA A 48 9.66 13.68 7.28
N GLU A 49 8.41 14.12 7.48
CA GLU A 49 7.85 14.36 8.81
C GLU A 49 7.73 13.07 9.62
N ALA A 50 7.29 11.97 9.00
CA ALA A 50 7.24 10.66 9.62
C ALA A 50 8.63 10.16 10.06
N GLU A 51 9.66 10.32 9.21
CA GLU A 51 11.04 9.97 9.57
C GLU A 51 11.52 10.77 10.79
N THR A 52 11.26 12.08 10.79
CA THR A 52 11.61 12.98 11.90
C THR A 52 10.88 12.58 13.18
N PHE A 53 9.59 12.26 13.08
CA PHE A 53 8.78 11.78 14.19
C PHE A 53 9.35 10.48 14.78
N MET A 54 9.70 9.51 13.93
CA MET A 54 10.23 8.22 14.36
C MET A 54 11.59 8.35 15.07
N LEU A 55 12.44 9.27 14.60
CA LEU A 55 13.78 9.46 15.15
C LEU A 55 13.82 10.32 16.42
N TYR A 56 12.96 11.34 16.49
CA TYR A 56 13.12 12.41 17.49
C TYR A 56 11.93 12.61 18.42
N SER A 57 10.75 12.06 18.13
CA SER A 57 9.59 12.27 19.01
C SER A 57 9.72 11.48 20.31
N GLN A 58 9.19 12.05 21.40
CA GLN A 58 9.10 11.34 22.66
C GLN A 58 8.14 10.15 22.58
N THR A 59 7.06 10.29 21.81
CA THR A 59 6.07 9.24 21.57
C THR A 59 6.69 8.01 20.92
N ALA A 60 7.59 8.19 19.95
CA ALA A 60 8.27 7.08 19.28
C ALA A 60 9.39 6.42 20.10
N GLN A 61 9.74 6.96 21.29
CA GLN A 61 10.87 6.46 22.06
C GLN A 61 10.73 5.00 22.49
N ILE A 62 9.50 4.53 22.71
CA ILE A 62 9.22 3.13 23.06
C ILE A 62 9.68 2.15 21.98
N SER A 63 9.83 2.62 20.73
CA SER A 63 10.24 1.83 19.57
C SER A 63 11.75 1.87 19.29
N ARG A 64 12.56 2.61 20.06
CA ARG A 64 13.99 2.83 19.75
C ARG A 64 14.86 1.57 19.74
N SER A 65 14.48 0.54 20.50
CA SER A 65 15.18 -0.74 20.52
C SER A 65 14.84 -1.63 19.32
N ARG A 66 13.86 -1.24 18.50
CA ARG A 66 13.41 -2.01 17.34
C ARG A 66 14.00 -1.44 16.05
N GLN A 67 14.25 -2.32 15.10
CA GLN A 67 14.56 -1.92 13.74
C GLN A 67 13.38 -1.16 13.14
N TRP A 68 13.65 0.05 12.66
CA TRP A 68 12.71 0.82 11.85
C TRP A 68 12.75 0.33 10.41
N TRP A 69 11.57 -0.08 9.91
CA TRP A 69 11.41 -0.61 8.56
C TRP A 69 11.17 0.47 7.49
N GLY A 70 10.67 1.64 7.90
CA GLY A 70 10.36 2.76 7.00
C GLY A 70 8.93 3.27 7.17
N SER A 71 8.43 3.92 6.11
CA SER A 71 7.08 4.48 6.00
C SER A 71 6.31 3.77 4.89
N ILE A 72 5.10 3.33 5.19
CA ILE A 72 4.15 2.72 4.26
C ILE A 72 3.12 3.79 3.88
N VAL A 73 2.92 4.04 2.58
CA VAL A 73 1.88 4.98 2.13
C VAL A 73 0.70 4.20 1.58
N VAL A 74 -0.46 4.37 2.21
CA VAL A 74 -1.74 3.79 1.81
C VAL A 74 -2.60 4.88 1.19
N GLY A 75 -2.86 4.74 -0.11
CA GLY A 75 -3.64 5.71 -0.88
C GLY A 75 -2.80 6.76 -1.60
N GLY A 76 -3.39 7.36 -2.64
CA GLY A 76 -2.72 8.28 -3.56
C GLY A 76 -3.29 8.19 -4.99
N THR A 77 -3.43 9.32 -5.67
CA THR A 77 -4.09 9.38 -6.99
C THR A 77 -3.15 8.96 -8.12
N GLY A 78 -2.93 7.64 -8.23
CA GLY A 78 -2.57 6.95 -9.47
C GLY A 78 -3.61 5.87 -9.72
N THR A 79 -4.19 5.82 -10.91
CA THR A 79 -5.34 4.97 -11.26
C THR A 79 -5.10 3.48 -11.00
N GLY A 80 -5.64 2.95 -9.90
CA GLY A 80 -5.73 1.51 -9.66
C GLY A 80 -5.32 1.00 -8.27
N ALA A 81 -5.85 1.56 -7.19
CA ALA A 81 -5.84 0.96 -5.84
C ALA A 81 -4.48 0.37 -5.37
N GLY A 82 -3.39 1.07 -5.67
CA GLY A 82 -2.04 0.71 -5.24
C GLY A 82 -1.41 1.77 -4.36
N GLY A 83 -0.54 1.33 -3.44
CA GLY A 83 0.21 2.18 -2.52
C GLY A 83 1.72 2.02 -2.74
N ASP A 84 2.48 3.07 -2.43
CA ASP A 84 3.94 3.03 -2.49
C ASP A 84 4.49 2.60 -1.11
N LEU A 85 5.24 1.48 -1.10
CA LEU A 85 6.01 1.01 0.04
C LEU A 85 7.43 1.54 -0.07
N ALA A 86 7.93 2.26 0.95
CA ALA A 86 9.35 2.55 1.06
C ALA A 86 10.07 1.30 1.60
N ALA A 87 10.79 0.58 0.75
CA ALA A 87 11.57 -0.60 1.12
C ALA A 87 13.03 -0.19 1.40
N GLY A 88 13.30 0.33 2.60
CA GLY A 88 14.67 0.65 3.04
C GLY A 88 15.38 1.74 2.21
N TRP A 89 16.73 1.80 2.30
CA TRP A 89 17.53 2.95 1.83
C TRP A 89 17.23 3.35 0.38
N LYS A 90 16.40 4.40 0.24
CA LYS A 90 16.04 5.14 -0.99
C LYS A 90 15.24 4.38 -2.07
N GLY A 91 14.59 3.27 -1.75
CA GLY A 91 13.78 2.50 -2.70
C GLY A 91 12.28 2.66 -2.52
N TRP A 92 11.54 2.87 -3.61
CA TRP A 92 10.07 2.81 -3.65
C TRP A 92 9.62 1.53 -4.36
N LEU A 93 8.61 0.88 -3.80
CA LEU A 93 7.97 -0.31 -4.35
C LEU A 93 6.49 -0.01 -4.48
N ARG A 94 6.00 0.06 -5.72
CA ARG A 94 4.58 0.28 -6.02
C ARG A 94 3.86 -1.05 -5.94
N VAL A 95 2.86 -1.15 -5.07
CA VAL A 95 2.03 -2.36 -4.92
C VAL A 95 0.65 -2.09 -5.50
N ASP A 96 0.30 -2.77 -6.59
CA ASP A 96 -1.03 -2.75 -7.20
C ASP A 96 -1.66 -4.15 -7.12
N ARG A 97 -2.96 -4.26 -7.44
CA ARG A 97 -3.55 -5.57 -7.74
C ARG A 97 -2.89 -6.14 -9.00
N GLU A 98 -2.62 -7.44 -9.01
CA GLU A 98 -2.13 -8.11 -10.20
C GLU A 98 -3.04 -7.80 -11.40
N HIS A 99 -2.42 -7.48 -12.53
CA HIS A 99 -3.16 -7.08 -13.72
C HIS A 99 -4.04 -8.22 -14.22
N VAL A 100 -5.35 -8.00 -14.22
CA VAL A 100 -6.31 -8.87 -14.89
C VAL A 100 -6.67 -8.23 -16.23
N PRO A 101 -6.46 -8.93 -17.36
CA PRO A 101 -6.76 -8.40 -18.69
C PRO A 101 -8.18 -7.82 -18.80
N GLU A 102 -8.28 -6.70 -19.51
CA GLU A 102 -9.56 -6.09 -19.86
C GLU A 102 -10.27 -6.91 -20.96
N PHE A 103 -11.56 -6.66 -21.16
CA PHE A 103 -12.27 -7.24 -22.31
C PHE A 103 -11.60 -6.79 -23.61
N ALA A 104 -11.49 -7.70 -24.57
CA ALA A 104 -10.87 -7.39 -25.84
C ALA A 104 -11.59 -6.21 -26.52
N PRO A 105 -10.86 -5.27 -27.14
CA PRO A 105 -11.47 -4.19 -27.90
C PRO A 105 -12.46 -4.74 -28.94
N GLY A 106 -13.68 -4.22 -28.95
CA GLY A 106 -14.75 -4.69 -29.84
C GLY A 106 -15.62 -5.83 -29.28
N THR A 107 -15.42 -6.26 -28.02
CA THR A 107 -16.33 -7.19 -27.35
C THR A 107 -17.71 -6.55 -27.20
N THR A 108 -18.75 -7.25 -27.64
CA THR A 108 -20.14 -6.79 -27.45
C THR A 108 -20.55 -6.87 -25.98
N VAL A 109 -21.60 -6.13 -25.60
CA VAL A 109 -22.10 -6.14 -24.21
C VAL A 109 -22.55 -7.54 -23.82
N GLU A 110 -23.20 -8.26 -24.73
CA GLU A 110 -23.68 -9.63 -24.52
C GLU A 110 -22.50 -10.60 -24.31
N ALA A 111 -21.47 -10.52 -25.16
CA ALA A 111 -20.27 -11.35 -25.03
C ALA A 111 -19.49 -11.03 -23.74
N ALA A 112 -19.42 -9.76 -23.34
CA ALA A 112 -18.83 -9.36 -22.06
C ALA A 112 -19.64 -9.90 -20.86
N TYR A 113 -20.97 -9.95 -20.97
CA TYR A 113 -21.84 -10.50 -19.92
C TYR A 113 -21.64 -12.00 -19.76
N GLU A 114 -21.51 -12.74 -20.86
CA GLU A 114 -21.22 -14.19 -20.85
C GLU A 114 -19.83 -14.48 -20.25
N GLN A 115 -18.84 -13.63 -20.50
CA GLN A 115 -17.48 -13.78 -19.97
C GLN A 115 -17.32 -13.29 -18.51
N ARG A 116 -18.33 -12.62 -17.96
CA ARG A 116 -18.29 -12.03 -16.61
C ARG A 116 -17.93 -13.03 -15.51
N PRO A 117 -18.48 -14.27 -15.43
CA PRO A 117 -18.16 -15.19 -14.36
C PRO A 117 -16.69 -15.62 -14.35
N ALA A 118 -16.15 -16.01 -15.50
CA ALA A 118 -14.74 -16.38 -15.65
C ALA A 118 -13.80 -15.20 -15.31
N ARG A 119 -14.21 -13.98 -15.67
CA ARG A 119 -13.46 -12.78 -15.30
C ARG A 119 -13.52 -12.51 -13.80
N GLN A 120 -14.66 -12.74 -13.15
CA GLN A 120 -14.79 -12.58 -11.71
C GLN A 120 -13.87 -13.56 -10.98
N GLU A 121 -13.82 -14.82 -11.42
CA GLU A 121 -12.88 -15.81 -10.88
C GLU A 121 -11.42 -15.37 -11.05
N ALA A 122 -11.05 -14.81 -12.21
CA ALA A 122 -9.70 -14.28 -12.42
C ALA A 122 -9.37 -13.06 -11.52
N VAL A 123 -10.36 -12.20 -11.25
CA VAL A 123 -10.24 -11.08 -10.30
C VAL A 123 -10.09 -11.59 -8.87
N ASP A 124 -10.89 -12.58 -8.49
CA ASP A 124 -10.88 -13.15 -7.14
C ASP A 124 -9.56 -13.90 -6.89
N ALA A 125 -9.05 -14.61 -7.90
CA ALA A 125 -7.76 -15.32 -7.85
C ALA A 125 -6.54 -14.42 -8.05
N SER A 126 -6.72 -13.15 -8.46
CA SER A 126 -5.59 -12.25 -8.72
C SER A 126 -4.74 -12.08 -7.46
N GLY A 127 -3.46 -11.83 -7.66
CA GLY A 127 -2.50 -11.56 -6.60
C GLY A 127 -2.30 -10.07 -6.31
N TRP A 128 -1.31 -9.75 -5.51
CA TRP A 128 -0.76 -8.41 -5.39
C TRP A 128 0.56 -8.36 -6.16
N ALA A 129 0.74 -7.34 -7.00
CA ALA A 129 1.97 -7.13 -7.75
C ALA A 129 2.73 -5.95 -7.16
N ALA A 130 3.95 -6.22 -6.70
CA ALA A 130 4.87 -5.21 -6.22
C ALA A 130 5.93 -4.93 -7.29
N THR A 131 6.12 -3.67 -7.66
CA THR A 131 6.95 -3.25 -8.80
C THR A 131 7.91 -2.12 -8.43
N SER A 132 9.12 -2.18 -8.98
CA SER A 132 10.17 -1.15 -8.83
C SER A 132 10.95 -1.02 -10.14
N PRO A 133 11.79 0.03 -10.30
CA PRO A 133 12.68 0.14 -11.46
C PRO A 133 13.63 -1.05 -11.65
N TRP A 134 13.82 -1.89 -10.64
CA TRP A 134 14.74 -3.03 -10.66
C TRP A 134 14.06 -4.39 -10.83
N GLY A 135 12.72 -4.43 -10.86
CA GLY A 135 11.97 -5.67 -11.05
C GLY A 135 10.61 -5.69 -10.36
N SER A 136 9.93 -6.84 -10.44
CA SER A 136 8.60 -7.06 -9.87
C SER A 136 8.47 -8.41 -9.16
N LEU A 137 7.53 -8.48 -8.22
CA LEU A 137 7.14 -9.67 -7.46
C LEU A 137 5.62 -9.77 -7.45
N VAL A 138 5.07 -10.97 -7.59
CA VAL A 138 3.62 -11.22 -7.50
C VAL A 138 3.35 -12.18 -6.35
N PHE A 139 2.38 -11.83 -5.50
CA PHE A 139 1.97 -12.59 -4.33
C PHE A 139 0.55 -13.11 -4.56
N HIS A 140 0.34 -14.41 -4.45
CA HIS A 140 -0.99 -15.02 -4.43
C HIS A 140 -1.26 -15.54 -3.01
N ASP A 141 -2.53 -15.55 -2.60
CA ASP A 141 -2.91 -16.21 -1.35
C ASP A 141 -2.64 -17.71 -1.47
N GLU A 142 -2.10 -18.35 -0.43
CA GLU A 142 -2.01 -19.82 -0.40
C GLU A 142 -3.43 -20.41 -0.41
N ALA A 143 -3.64 -21.39 -1.30
CA ALA A 143 -4.91 -22.06 -1.53
C ALA A 143 -5.38 -22.93 -0.36
#